data_AF-B9CJY9-F1
#
_entry.id   AF-B9CJY9-F1
#
_cell.length_a   1.000
_cell.length_b   1.000
_cell.length_c   1.000
_cell.angle_alpha   90.00
_cell.angle_beta   90.00
_cell.angle_gamma   90.00
#
_symmetry.space_group_name_H-M   'P 1'
#
loop_
_entity.id
_entity.type
_entity.pdbx_description
1 polymer ?
#
loop_
_entity_poly.entity_id
_entity_poly.type
_entity_poly.pdbx_seq_one_letter_code
_entity_poly.pdbx_strand_id
1 'polypeptide(L)'
;MSETLGGGALIEVAEIREKFDELSRPTLESGRFPELATFTQHGTTTTLDHVVAVAYASLFVALSSDAHVNEHDLVRGALLHDYYLYDWHDHSTAPDKWHGFTHPRHALNNALVDFPDLSPIERDIILHHMFPLVPFPPRSKEAWIVSLCDKLCSSAETCLGNPYVRSAR
;
A
#
# COMPACT_ATOMS: atom_id res chain seq x y z
N MET A 1 45.67 10.88 -7.17
CA MET A 1 44.25 11.28 -7.15
C MET A 1 43.52 10.36 -8.10
N SER A 2 42.87 9.34 -7.55
CA SER A 2 41.84 8.57 -8.27
C SER A 2 40.65 8.59 -7.33
N GLU A 3 39.61 9.27 -7.76
CA GLU A 3 38.39 9.52 -7.00
C GLU A 3 37.69 8.19 -6.70
N THR A 4 37.40 7.96 -5.42
CA THR A 4 36.44 6.95 -4.98
C THR A 4 35.06 7.37 -5.43
N LEU A 5 34.54 6.70 -6.46
CA LEU A 5 33.13 6.74 -6.82
C LEU A 5 32.33 6.24 -5.62
N GLY A 6 31.37 7.06 -5.16
CA GLY A 6 30.53 6.79 -4.00
C GLY A 6 29.80 5.46 -4.13
N GLY A 7 30.07 4.55 -3.20
CA GLY A 7 29.34 3.32 -3.04
C GLY A 7 27.96 3.63 -2.49
N GLY A 8 26.93 3.61 -3.35
CA GLY A 8 25.57 3.39 -2.89
C GLY A 8 25.54 2.01 -2.23
N ALA A 9 25.24 1.95 -0.93
CA ALA A 9 25.11 0.69 -0.23
C ALA A 9 23.99 -0.11 -0.92
N LEU A 10 24.34 -1.24 -1.53
CA LEU A 10 23.35 -2.19 -2.02
C LEU A 10 22.70 -2.81 -0.79
N ILE A 11 21.47 -2.42 -0.48
CA ILE A 11 20.67 -3.05 0.59
C ILE A 11 20.30 -4.46 0.12
N GLU A 12 20.57 -5.46 0.95
CA GLU A 12 20.24 -6.83 0.60
C GLU A 12 18.72 -7.05 0.66
N VAL A 13 18.18 -7.81 -0.30
CA VAL A 13 16.74 -8.14 -0.34
C VAL A 13 16.27 -8.81 0.96
N ALA A 14 17.14 -9.58 1.62
CA ALA A 14 16.85 -10.19 2.91
C ALA A 14 16.59 -9.16 4.01
N GLU A 15 17.38 -8.09 4.05
CA GLU A 15 17.24 -7.02 5.04
C GLU A 15 15.91 -6.25 4.86
N ILE A 16 15.52 -6.00 3.60
CA ILE A 16 14.24 -5.37 3.28
C ILE A 16 13.07 -6.25 3.75
N ARG A 17 13.18 -7.57 3.58
CA ARG A 17 12.16 -8.53 4.03
C ARG A 17 12.02 -8.55 5.55
N GLU A 18 13.12 -8.65 6.28
CA GLU A 18 13.11 -8.66 7.74
C GLU A 18 12.49 -7.36 8.30
N LYS A 19 12.90 -6.22 7.75
CA LYS A 19 12.35 -4.91 8.11
C LYS A 19 10.87 -4.79 7.77
N PHE A 20 10.45 -5.29 6.61
CA PHE A 20 9.03 -5.33 6.24
C PHE A 20 8.21 -6.18 7.22
N ASP A 21 8.70 -7.37 7.57
CA ASP A 21 8.03 -8.27 8.51
C ASP A 21 7.90 -7.65 9.91
N GLU A 22 8.90 -6.88 10.35
CA GLU A 22 8.85 -6.13 11.62
C GLU A 22 7.79 -5.02 11.57
N LEU A 23 7.83 -4.17 10.54
CA LEU A 23 6.97 -2.99 10.43
C LEU A 23 5.51 -3.34 10.12
N SER A 24 5.27 -4.39 9.35
CA SER A 24 3.92 -4.76 8.88
C SER A 24 3.13 -5.57 9.92
N ARG A 25 3.81 -6.42 10.70
CA ARG A 25 3.17 -7.38 11.60
C ARG A 25 2.14 -6.78 12.55
N PRO A 26 2.41 -5.66 13.27
CA PRO A 26 1.43 -5.10 14.18
C PRO A 26 0.12 -4.70 13.49
N THR A 27 0.19 -4.18 12.26
CA THR A 27 -0.99 -3.79 11.48
C THR A 27 -1.71 -5.01 10.93
N LEU A 28 -0.98 -5.98 10.37
CA LEU A 28 -1.55 -7.20 9.78
C LEU A 28 -2.29 -8.07 10.81
N GLU A 29 -1.82 -8.08 12.06
CA GLU A 29 -2.40 -8.86 13.17
C GLU A 29 -3.51 -8.09 13.92
N SER A 30 -3.86 -6.88 13.48
CA SER A 30 -4.80 -5.98 14.17
C SER A 30 -6.05 -5.66 13.35
N GLY A 31 -7.08 -5.17 14.05
CA GLY A 31 -8.32 -4.72 13.43
C GLY A 31 -9.05 -5.82 12.66
N ARG A 32 -9.60 -5.43 11.51
CA ARG A 32 -10.33 -6.28 10.56
C ARG A 32 -9.48 -6.65 9.34
N PHE A 33 -8.16 -6.52 9.44
CA PHE A 33 -7.24 -6.76 8.32
C PHE A 33 -7.40 -8.13 7.63
N PRO A 34 -7.67 -9.24 8.35
CA PRO A 34 -7.92 -10.54 7.71
C PRO A 34 -9.12 -10.55 6.76
N GLU A 35 -10.09 -9.65 6.92
CA GLU A 35 -11.27 -9.56 6.03
C GLU A 35 -10.87 -9.17 4.59
N LEU A 36 -9.76 -8.44 4.42
CA LEU A 36 -9.27 -8.04 3.10
C LEU A 36 -8.94 -9.21 2.16
N ALA A 37 -8.71 -10.41 2.71
CA ALA A 37 -8.50 -11.62 1.93
C ALA A 37 -9.76 -12.08 1.18
N THR A 38 -10.92 -11.56 1.56
CA THR A 38 -12.24 -11.97 1.02
C THR A 38 -12.77 -11.03 -0.06
N PHE A 39 -12.15 -9.88 -0.25
CA PHE A 39 -12.57 -8.88 -1.23
C PHE A 39 -11.68 -8.92 -2.46
N THR A 40 -12.28 -8.89 -3.65
CA THR A 40 -11.52 -8.82 -4.91
C THR A 40 -11.11 -7.38 -5.18
N GLN A 41 -9.83 -7.17 -5.51
CA GLN A 41 -9.30 -5.87 -5.89
C GLN A 41 -9.09 -5.76 -7.41
N HIS A 42 -8.17 -6.54 -7.98
CA HIS A 42 -7.86 -6.52 -9.42
C HIS A 42 -7.82 -7.94 -9.99
N GLY A 43 -8.68 -8.25 -10.96
CA GLY A 43 -8.70 -9.55 -11.63
C GLY A 43 -8.94 -10.70 -10.64
N THR A 44 -7.89 -11.47 -10.31
CA THR A 44 -7.94 -12.55 -9.32
C THR A 44 -7.17 -12.22 -8.03
N THR A 45 -6.77 -10.97 -7.84
CA THR A 45 -6.01 -10.48 -6.69
C THR A 45 -6.96 -10.02 -5.59
N THR A 46 -6.72 -10.46 -4.36
CA THR A 46 -7.48 -10.01 -3.19
C THR A 46 -6.99 -8.62 -2.75
N THR A 47 -7.82 -7.86 -2.04
CA THR A 47 -7.40 -6.59 -1.45
C THR A 47 -6.22 -6.78 -0.50
N LEU A 48 -6.18 -7.90 0.25
CA LEU A 48 -5.05 -8.24 1.12
C LEU A 48 -3.74 -8.39 0.33
N ASP A 49 -3.75 -9.20 -0.72
CA ASP A 49 -2.55 -9.43 -1.52
C ASP A 49 -2.04 -8.12 -2.15
N HIS A 50 -2.97 -7.30 -2.64
CA HIS A 50 -2.66 -5.99 -3.22
C HIS A 50 -1.98 -5.06 -2.21
N VAL A 51 -2.59 -4.82 -1.04
CA VAL A 51 -2.02 -3.86 -0.06
C VAL A 51 -0.68 -4.34 0.50
N VAL A 52 -0.49 -5.65 0.68
CA VAL A 52 0.80 -6.22 1.11
C VAL A 52 1.87 -6.01 0.05
N ALA A 53 1.54 -6.26 -1.23
CA ALA A 53 2.47 -6.04 -2.34
C ALA A 53 2.86 -4.55 -2.47
N VAL A 54 1.88 -3.65 -2.38
CA VAL A 54 2.12 -2.20 -2.44
C VAL A 54 2.99 -1.73 -1.27
N ALA A 55 2.73 -2.21 -0.06
CA ALA A 55 3.52 -1.85 1.12
C ALA A 55 4.98 -2.32 1.00
N TYR A 56 5.19 -3.57 0.55
CA TYR A 56 6.52 -4.12 0.34
C TYR A 56 7.27 -3.37 -0.77
N ALA A 57 6.62 -3.13 -1.91
CA ALA A 57 7.20 -2.38 -3.02
C ALA A 57 7.56 -0.95 -2.62
N SER A 58 6.71 -0.30 -1.81
CA SER A 58 6.94 1.05 -1.31
C SER A 58 8.18 1.12 -0.41
N LEU A 59 8.33 0.18 0.52
CA LEU A 59 9.53 0.09 1.37
C LEU A 59 10.78 -0.18 0.54
N PHE A 60 10.69 -1.11 -0.42
CA PHE A 60 11.80 -1.40 -1.34
C PHE A 60 12.24 -0.15 -2.11
N VAL A 61 11.30 0.60 -2.69
CA VAL A 61 11.60 1.85 -3.42
C VAL A 61 12.23 2.88 -2.49
N ALA A 62 11.64 3.10 -1.31
CA ALA A 62 12.12 4.10 -0.36
C ALA A 62 13.57 3.84 0.08
N LEU A 63 13.89 2.58 0.38
CA LEU A 63 15.24 2.15 0.78
C LEU A 63 16.23 2.19 -0.39
N SER A 64 15.80 1.75 -1.58
CA SER A 64 16.67 1.73 -2.77
C SER A 64 16.98 3.11 -3.33
N SER A 65 16.11 4.09 -3.09
CA SER A 65 16.27 5.47 -3.57
C SER A 65 16.77 6.45 -2.51
N ASP A 66 17.11 5.97 -1.30
CA ASP A 66 17.53 6.80 -0.17
C ASP A 66 16.56 7.97 0.10
N ALA A 67 15.25 7.70 0.03
CA ALA A 67 14.21 8.75 0.01
C ALA A 67 14.10 9.54 1.32
N HIS A 68 14.74 9.09 2.40
CA HIS A 68 14.64 9.62 3.77
C HIS A 68 13.17 9.84 4.17
N VAL A 69 12.50 8.75 4.52
CA VAL A 69 11.08 8.67 4.87
C VAL A 69 10.88 8.09 6.27
N ASN A 70 9.70 8.28 6.85
CA ASN A 70 9.26 7.52 8.01
C ASN A 70 8.81 6.12 7.55
N GLU A 71 9.68 5.12 7.72
CA GLU A 71 9.43 3.73 7.29
C GLU A 71 8.18 3.10 7.93
N HIS A 72 7.93 3.41 9.21
CA HIS A 72 6.75 2.91 9.92
C HIS A 72 5.47 3.46 9.29
N ASP A 73 5.39 4.78 9.13
CA ASP A 73 4.21 5.43 8.53
C ASP A 73 4.04 5.06 7.07
N LEU A 74 5.14 4.85 6.33
CA LEU A 74 5.12 4.36 4.96
C LEU A 74 4.47 2.98 4.88
N VAL A 75 4.95 2.01 5.66
CA VAL A 75 4.46 0.62 5.61
C VAL A 75 3.02 0.56 6.12
N ARG A 76 2.72 1.14 7.28
CA ARG A 76 1.37 1.09 7.86
C ARG A 76 0.36 1.87 7.01
N GLY A 77 0.72 3.06 6.52
CA GLY A 77 -0.13 3.82 5.60
C GLY A 77 -0.38 3.08 4.28
N ALA A 78 0.64 2.42 3.72
CA ALA A 78 0.49 1.60 2.52
C ALA A 78 -0.40 0.37 2.74
N LEU A 79 -0.30 -0.30 3.89
CA LEU A 79 -1.20 -1.40 4.23
C LEU A 79 -2.66 -0.94 4.36
N LEU A 80 -2.88 0.32 4.72
CA LEU A 80 -4.22 0.86 5.00
C LEU A 80 -4.84 1.65 3.83
N HIS A 81 -4.13 1.87 2.72
CA HIS A 81 -4.61 2.76 1.65
C HIS A 81 -5.95 2.32 1.04
N ASP A 82 -6.14 1.00 0.95
CA ASP A 82 -7.35 0.33 0.46
C ASP A 82 -8.13 -0.40 1.56
N TYR A 83 -8.06 0.09 2.80
CA TYR A 83 -8.77 -0.48 3.96
C TYR A 83 -10.29 -0.18 3.96
N TYR A 84 -10.95 -0.30 2.82
CA TYR A 84 -12.35 0.08 2.62
C TYR A 84 -13.35 -1.01 3.08
N LEU A 85 -12.91 -2.26 3.25
CA LEU A 85 -13.67 -3.37 3.89
C LEU A 85 -15.01 -3.75 3.23
N TYR A 86 -15.06 -3.78 1.91
CA TYR A 86 -16.22 -4.27 1.13
C TYR A 86 -15.77 -4.71 -0.27
N ASP A 87 -16.47 -5.62 -0.92
CA ASP A 87 -16.21 -5.88 -2.35
C ASP A 87 -16.85 -4.78 -3.19
N TRP A 88 -16.03 -4.04 -3.95
CA TRP A 88 -16.49 -2.93 -4.78
C TRP A 88 -17.12 -3.37 -6.10
N HIS A 89 -16.94 -4.64 -6.49
CA HIS A 89 -17.59 -5.25 -7.64
C HIS A 89 -19.05 -5.65 -7.34
N ASP A 90 -19.37 -5.86 -6.06
CA ASP A 90 -20.74 -6.13 -5.63
C ASP A 90 -21.48 -4.82 -5.30
N HIS A 91 -22.27 -4.36 -6.26
CA HIS A 91 -23.09 -3.15 -6.14
C HIS A 91 -24.20 -3.24 -5.08
N SER A 92 -24.48 -4.42 -4.52
CA SER A 92 -25.42 -4.58 -3.41
C SER A 92 -24.77 -4.29 -2.05
N THR A 93 -23.44 -4.44 -1.94
CA THR A 93 -22.67 -4.21 -0.71
C THR A 93 -21.87 -2.92 -0.74
N ALA A 94 -21.45 -2.46 -1.92
CA ALA A 94 -20.68 -1.23 -2.07
C ALA A 94 -21.51 0.00 -1.61
N PRO A 95 -20.93 0.91 -0.81
CA PRO A 95 -21.65 2.06 -0.27
C PRO A 95 -22.03 3.11 -1.33
N ASP A 96 -21.34 3.11 -2.47
CA ASP A 96 -21.61 3.98 -3.60
C ASP A 96 -21.10 3.39 -4.94
N LYS A 97 -21.43 4.07 -6.05
CA LYS A 97 -21.07 3.66 -7.42
C LYS A 97 -19.78 4.31 -7.95
N TRP A 98 -19.10 5.10 -7.13
CA TRP A 98 -17.95 5.93 -7.52
C TRP A 98 -16.68 5.49 -6.82
N HIS A 99 -16.51 4.18 -6.62
CA HIS A 99 -15.43 3.58 -5.84
C HIS A 99 -14.06 4.22 -6.07
N GLY A 100 -13.63 4.39 -7.33
CA GLY A 100 -12.34 5.01 -7.66
C GLY A 100 -12.14 6.46 -7.17
N PHE A 101 -13.21 7.19 -6.83
CA PHE A 101 -13.16 8.56 -6.31
C PHE A 101 -13.45 8.65 -4.80
N THR A 102 -14.09 7.63 -4.23
CA THR A 102 -14.65 7.67 -2.88
C THR A 102 -13.93 6.75 -1.90
N HIS A 103 -13.34 5.65 -2.37
CA HIS A 103 -12.70 4.67 -1.49
C HIS A 103 -11.58 5.24 -0.62
N PRO A 104 -10.79 6.26 -1.00
CA PRO A 104 -9.78 6.82 -0.09
C PRO A 104 -10.41 7.35 1.21
N ARG A 105 -11.63 7.89 1.14
CA ARG A 105 -12.37 8.36 2.32
C ARG A 105 -12.95 7.20 3.12
N HIS A 106 -13.48 6.18 2.44
CA HIS A 106 -14.00 4.97 3.12
C HIS A 106 -12.89 4.23 3.86
N ALA A 107 -11.74 4.04 3.20
CA ALA A 107 -10.54 3.46 3.78
C ALA A 107 -10.07 4.25 4.99
N LEU A 108 -9.95 5.58 4.89
CA LEU A 108 -9.56 6.40 6.04
C LEU A 108 -10.54 6.29 7.21
N ASN A 109 -11.85 6.32 6.94
CA ASN A 109 -12.87 6.25 7.98
C ASN A 109 -12.79 4.91 8.73
N ASN A 110 -12.65 3.79 8.01
CA ASN A 110 -12.46 2.48 8.63
C ASN A 110 -11.14 2.38 9.40
N ALA A 111 -10.07 2.90 8.83
CA ALA A 111 -8.76 2.87 9.46
C ALA A 111 -8.77 3.67 10.77
N LEU A 112 -9.42 4.85 10.81
CA LEU A 112 -9.56 5.63 12.05
C LEU A 112 -10.38 4.93 13.16
N VAL A 113 -11.26 4.00 12.80
CA VAL A 113 -12.01 3.19 13.78
C VAL A 113 -11.11 2.15 14.43
N ASP A 114 -10.33 1.43 13.62
CA ASP A 114 -9.51 0.30 14.10
C ASP A 114 -8.12 0.75 14.60
N PHE A 115 -7.66 1.93 14.14
CA PHE A 115 -6.34 2.50 14.34
C PHE A 115 -6.47 4.00 14.72
N PRO A 116 -6.88 4.33 15.95
CA PRO A 116 -7.18 5.72 16.32
C PRO A 116 -5.95 6.64 16.36
N ASP A 117 -4.75 6.07 16.37
CA ASP A 117 -3.45 6.73 16.47
C ASP A 117 -2.83 7.12 15.12
N LEU A 118 -3.57 7.03 14.00
CA LEU A 118 -3.02 7.35 12.67
C LEU A 118 -2.34 8.72 12.61
N SER A 119 -1.09 8.70 12.16
CA SER A 119 -0.21 9.84 11.92
C SER A 119 -0.70 10.71 10.75
N PRO A 120 -0.27 11.98 10.66
CA PRO A 120 -0.56 12.81 9.50
C PRO A 120 -0.03 12.23 8.17
N ILE A 121 1.09 11.49 8.18
CA ILE A 121 1.67 10.87 6.99
C ILE A 121 0.80 9.69 6.55
N GLU A 122 0.39 8.83 7.48
CA GLU A 122 -0.48 7.68 7.18
C GLU A 122 -1.82 8.14 6.59
N ARG A 123 -2.42 9.19 7.16
CA ARG A 123 -3.67 9.78 6.63
C ARG A 123 -3.47 10.37 5.24
N ASP A 124 -2.31 10.96 4.97
CA ASP A 124 -1.96 11.52 3.66
C ASP A 124 -1.82 10.42 2.60
N ILE A 125 -1.17 9.31 2.95
CA ILE A 125 -1.07 8.12 2.09
C ILE A 125 -2.48 7.64 1.73
N ILE A 126 -3.31 7.37 2.74
CA ILE A 126 -4.65 6.80 2.51
C ILE A 126 -5.51 7.74 1.66
N LEU A 127 -5.55 9.05 1.95
CA LEU A 127 -6.44 9.97 1.25
C LEU A 127 -6.01 10.33 -0.17
N HIS A 128 -4.71 10.36 -0.45
CA HIS A 128 -4.18 10.94 -1.68
C HIS A 128 -3.52 9.92 -2.61
N HIS A 129 -3.48 8.63 -2.25
CA HIS A 129 -2.87 7.63 -3.12
C HIS A 129 -3.53 7.62 -4.52
N MET A 130 -4.84 7.86 -4.65
CA MET A 130 -5.55 7.90 -5.94
C MET A 130 -5.24 9.12 -6.85
N PHE A 131 -4.31 10.00 -6.51
CA PHE A 131 -3.83 11.00 -7.46
C PHE A 131 -3.27 10.34 -8.74
N PRO A 132 -3.55 10.85 -9.96
CA PRO A 132 -4.31 12.05 -10.29
C PRO A 132 -5.82 11.85 -10.51
N LEU A 133 -6.36 10.63 -10.33
CA LEU A 133 -7.79 10.36 -10.50
C LEU A 133 -8.62 11.16 -9.48
N VAL A 134 -8.22 11.12 -8.21
CA VAL A 134 -8.67 12.06 -7.19
C VAL A 134 -7.74 13.28 -7.26
N PRO A 135 -8.23 14.48 -7.65
CA PRO A 135 -7.37 15.62 -8.02
C PRO A 135 -6.84 16.39 -6.80
N PHE A 136 -6.38 15.67 -5.78
CA PHE A 136 -5.74 16.20 -4.59
C PHE A 136 -4.38 15.50 -4.45
N PRO A 137 -3.26 16.22 -4.66
CA PRO A 137 -1.95 15.58 -4.70
C PRO A 137 -1.46 15.15 -3.31
N PRO A 138 -0.62 14.10 -3.22
CA PRO A 138 0.08 13.72 -2.00
C PRO A 138 0.91 14.87 -1.41
N ARG A 139 0.96 14.96 -0.07
CA ARG A 139 1.68 16.02 0.66
C ARG A 139 3.02 15.56 1.24
N SER A 140 3.17 14.26 1.42
CA SER A 140 4.35 13.58 1.95
C SER A 140 5.07 12.78 0.87
N LYS A 141 6.37 12.51 1.06
CA LYS A 141 7.15 11.67 0.13
C LYS A 141 6.61 10.24 0.13
N GLU A 142 6.21 9.77 1.30
CA GLU A 142 5.63 8.46 1.55
C GLU A 142 4.37 8.26 0.71
N ALA A 143 3.44 9.23 0.73
CA ALA A 143 2.22 9.17 -0.07
C ALA A 143 2.50 9.22 -1.58
N TRP A 144 3.55 9.93 -2.03
CA TRP A 144 4.00 9.85 -3.44
C TRP A 144 4.53 8.47 -3.80
N ILE A 145 5.35 7.86 -2.93
CA ILE A 145 5.92 6.51 -3.16
C ILE A 145 4.79 5.47 -3.21
N VAL A 146 3.88 5.50 -2.23
CA VAL A 146 2.74 4.57 -2.18
C VAL A 146 1.82 4.77 -3.38
N SER A 147 1.52 6.04 -3.73
CA SER A 147 0.73 6.34 -4.92
C SER A 147 1.37 5.71 -6.16
N LEU A 148 2.68 5.87 -6.39
CA LEU A 148 3.37 5.25 -7.52
C LEU A 148 3.31 3.71 -7.48
N CYS A 149 3.62 3.10 -6.32
CA CYS A 149 3.69 1.65 -6.17
C CYS A 149 2.33 0.98 -6.33
N ASP A 150 1.25 1.60 -5.85
CA ASP A 150 -0.13 1.17 -6.11
C ASP A 150 -0.37 1.04 -7.63
N LYS A 151 -0.07 2.06 -8.43
CA LYS A 151 -0.34 2.00 -9.89
C LYS A 151 0.48 0.91 -10.56
N LEU A 152 1.72 0.70 -10.13
CA LEU A 152 2.58 -0.38 -10.66
C LEU A 152 1.99 -1.76 -10.34
N CYS A 153 1.57 -1.98 -9.08
CA CYS A 153 0.96 -3.23 -8.63
C CYS A 153 -0.38 -3.46 -9.35
N SER A 154 -1.28 -2.47 -9.33
CA SER A 154 -2.57 -2.48 -9.99
C SER A 154 -2.47 -2.75 -11.50
N SER A 155 -1.48 -2.16 -12.18
CA SER A 155 -1.22 -2.44 -13.60
C SER A 155 -0.78 -3.89 -13.82
N ALA A 156 0.14 -4.40 -13.00
CA ALA A 156 0.63 -5.77 -13.11
C ALA A 156 -0.47 -6.79 -12.84
N GLU A 157 -1.26 -6.58 -11.79
CA GLU A 157 -2.39 -7.43 -11.40
C GLU A 157 -3.48 -7.45 -12.47
N THR A 158 -3.80 -6.30 -13.06
CA THR A 158 -4.77 -6.20 -14.16
C THR A 158 -4.29 -6.95 -15.41
N CYS A 159 -2.99 -6.89 -15.71
CA CYS A 159 -2.42 -7.52 -16.90
C CYS A 159 -2.19 -9.04 -16.74
N LEU A 160 -1.83 -9.49 -15.53
CA LEU A 160 -1.28 -10.83 -15.30
C LEU A 160 -2.15 -11.70 -14.37
N GLY A 161 -3.22 -11.14 -13.80
CA GLY A 161 -3.90 -11.75 -12.64
C GLY A 161 -3.05 -11.62 -11.38
N ASN A 162 -3.33 -12.40 -10.34
CA ASN A 162 -2.59 -12.35 -9.07
C ASN A 162 -1.16 -12.90 -9.23
N PRO A 163 -0.11 -12.04 -9.27
CA PRO A 163 1.26 -12.48 -9.52
C PRO A 163 1.98 -12.91 -8.23
N TYR A 164 1.36 -12.71 -7.06
CA TYR A 164 1.96 -12.91 -5.75
C TYR A 164 1.72 -14.34 -5.23
N VAL A 165 0.60 -14.94 -5.62
CA VAL A 165 0.31 -16.33 -5.28
C VAL A 165 1.11 -17.26 -6.17
N ARG A 166 1.94 -18.09 -5.54
CA ARG A 166 2.65 -19.15 -6.24
C ARG A 166 1.61 -20.11 -6.82
N SER A 167 1.47 -20.15 -8.15
CA SER A 167 0.65 -21.16 -8.80
C SER A 167 1.14 -22.52 -8.32
N ALA A 168 0.24 -23.37 -7.80
CA ALA A 168 0.58 -24.75 -7.50
C ALA A 168 1.08 -25.39 -8.81
N ARG A 169 2.39 -25.59 -8.91
CA ARG A 169 3.04 -26.39 -9.94
C ARG A 169 3.42 -27.73 -9.32
#